data_AF-A0A4Q5GEJ7-F1
#
_entry.id   AF-A0A4Q5GEJ7-F1
#
_cell.length_a   1.000
_cell.length_b   1.000
_cell.length_c   1.000
_cell.angle_alpha   90.00
_cell.angle_beta   90.00
_cell.angle_gamma   90.00
#
_symmetry.space_group_name_H-M   'P 1'
#
loop_
_entity.id
_entity.type
_entity.pdbx_description
1 polymer ?
#
loop_
_entity_poly.entity_id
_entity_poly.type
_entity_poly.pdbx_seq_one_letter_code
_entity_poly.pdbx_strand_id
1 'polypeptide(L)'
;MFRTSDGAIHEIQEPQDGCWVALTNPTATEIFEISEQFQIEVDDLRAPLDEEERSRIEVEDNYTLILVDVPMIEERNDKDWYGTIPLGIIVTDKMIFTVCLEDTQVLTRFMEGRVRNFFTYMKTRFILQILYRNSSMYLR
;
A
#
# COMPACT_ATOMS: atom_id res chain seq x y z
N MET A 1 -2.22 -6.96 9.38
CA MET A 1 -1.88 -5.52 9.60
C MET A 1 -0.54 -5.41 10.30
N PHE A 2 0.15 -4.27 10.21
CA PHE A 2 1.50 -4.13 10.73
C PHE A 2 1.67 -2.90 11.63
N ARG A 3 2.49 -3.01 12.68
CA ARG A 3 2.88 -1.88 13.52
C ARG A 3 4.34 -2.00 13.90
N THR A 4 5.05 -0.88 13.89
CA THR A 4 6.43 -0.85 14.39
C THR A 4 6.46 -0.50 15.87
N SER A 5 7.14 -1.33 16.66
CA SER A 5 7.45 -1.11 18.07
C SER A 5 8.82 -1.71 18.39
N ASP A 6 9.55 -1.09 19.33
CA ASP A 6 10.89 -1.51 19.74
C ASP A 6 11.89 -1.67 18.58
N GLY A 7 11.73 -0.84 17.54
CA GLY A 7 12.60 -0.85 16.36
C GLY A 7 12.35 -1.99 15.36
N ALA A 8 11.32 -2.81 15.56
CA ALA A 8 10.93 -3.90 14.68
C ALA A 8 9.48 -3.74 14.19
N ILE A 9 9.15 -4.39 13.07
CA ILE A 9 7.78 -4.51 12.59
C ILE A 9 7.13 -5.76 13.19
N HIS A 10 5.88 -5.65 13.59
CA HIS A 10 5.07 -6.74 14.12
C HIS A 10 3.76 -6.81 13.37
N GLU A 11 3.28 -8.02 13.13
CA GLU A 11 1.91 -8.22 12.67
C GLU A 11 0.94 -8.06 13.84
N ILE A 12 -0.18 -7.37 13.60
CA ILE A 12 -1.24 -7.15 14.59
C ILE A 12 -2.59 -7.60 14.02
N GLN A 13 -3.47 -8.05 14.92
CA GLN A 13 -4.80 -8.58 14.59
C GLN A 13 -5.90 -7.51 14.59
N GLU A 14 -5.70 -6.42 15.32
CA GLU A 14 -6.68 -5.33 15.43
C GLU A 14 -6.06 -4.00 14.98
N PRO A 15 -6.84 -3.12 14.32
CA PRO A 15 -6.36 -1.79 13.92
C PRO A 15 -6.00 -0.94 15.13
N GLN A 16 -4.86 -0.24 15.05
CA GLN A 16 -4.37 0.62 16.13
C GLN A 16 -3.75 1.89 15.55
N ASP A 17 -3.80 3.00 16.29
CA ASP A 17 -3.18 4.24 15.87
C ASP A 17 -1.69 4.05 15.50
N GLY A 18 -1.32 4.55 14.32
CA GLY A 18 0.02 4.42 13.75
C GLY A 18 0.32 3.04 13.15
N CYS A 19 -0.67 2.16 12.96
CA CYS A 19 -0.49 0.94 12.19
C CYS A 19 -0.56 1.20 10.67
N TRP A 20 -0.06 0.23 9.94
CA TRP A 20 -0.16 0.11 8.50
C TRP A 20 -1.06 -1.08 8.16
N VAL A 21 -2.11 -0.84 7.38
CA VAL A 21 -3.00 -1.88 6.86
C VAL A 21 -2.61 -2.14 5.42
N ALA A 22 -2.20 -3.37 5.10
CA ALA A 22 -1.92 -3.78 3.73
C ALA A 22 -3.05 -4.68 3.25
N LEU A 23 -3.72 -4.27 2.17
CA LEU A 23 -4.81 -4.98 1.52
C LEU A 23 -4.31 -5.48 0.16
N THR A 24 -4.11 -6.79 0.05
CA THR A 24 -3.75 -7.46 -1.20
C THR A 24 -5.00 -8.14 -1.75
N ASN A 25 -5.43 -7.74 -2.94
CA ASN A 25 -6.66 -8.19 -3.60
C ASN A 25 -7.87 -8.31 -2.65
N PRO A 26 -8.22 -7.24 -1.91
CA PRO A 26 -9.26 -7.32 -0.91
C PRO A 26 -10.61 -7.67 -1.54
N THR A 27 -11.37 -8.51 -0.84
CA THR A 27 -12.73 -8.86 -1.20
C THR A 27 -13.67 -7.66 -1.07
N ALA A 28 -14.82 -7.72 -1.74
CA ALA A 28 -15.85 -6.69 -1.59
C ALA A 28 -16.31 -6.48 -0.14
N THR A 29 -16.30 -7.55 0.67
CA THR A 29 -16.63 -7.49 2.10
C THR A 29 -15.55 -6.72 2.86
N GLU A 30 -14.28 -7.06 2.68
CA GLU A 30 -13.17 -6.34 3.33
C GLU A 30 -13.13 -4.87 2.95
N ILE A 31 -13.35 -4.55 1.67
CA ILE A 31 -13.45 -3.16 1.20
C ILE A 31 -14.57 -2.41 1.94
N PHE A 32 -15.74 -3.02 2.07
CA PHE A 32 -16.87 -2.40 2.76
C PHE A 32 -16.60 -2.21 4.26
N GLU A 33 -16.02 -3.22 4.92
CA GLU A 33 -15.65 -3.12 6.34
C GLU A 33 -14.63 -2.01 6.60
N ILE A 34 -13.59 -1.90 5.75
CA ILE A 34 -12.58 -0.83 5.83
C ILE A 34 -13.23 0.53 5.57
N SER A 35 -14.09 0.63 4.56
CA SER A 35 -14.79 1.87 4.21
C SER A 35 -15.62 2.40 5.39
N GLU A 36 -16.50 1.56 5.95
CA GLU A 36 -17.34 1.92 7.09
C GLU A 36 -16.50 2.28 8.33
N GLN A 37 -15.49 1.46 8.65
CA GLN A 37 -14.70 1.63 9.87
C GLN A 37 -13.80 2.86 9.84
N PHE A 38 -13.23 3.20 8.68
CA PHE A 38 -12.21 4.24 8.54
C PHE A 38 -12.65 5.46 7.73
N GLN A 39 -13.91 5.48 7.27
CA GLN A 39 -14.51 6.59 6.52
C GLN A 39 -13.70 6.90 5.24
N ILE A 40 -13.37 5.85 4.51
CA ILE A 40 -12.70 5.89 3.20
C ILE A 40 -13.73 5.50 2.15
N GLU A 41 -13.85 6.23 1.05
CA GLU A 41 -14.82 5.89 0.01
C GLU A 41 -14.53 4.52 -0.61
N VAL A 42 -15.60 3.76 -0.89
CA VAL A 42 -15.49 2.42 -1.48
C VAL A 42 -14.80 2.48 -2.86
N ASP A 43 -15.09 3.52 -3.63
CA ASP A 43 -14.53 3.69 -4.96
C ASP A 43 -13.01 3.94 -4.91
N ASP A 44 -12.52 4.65 -3.89
CA ASP A 44 -11.09 4.89 -3.69
C ASP A 44 -10.32 3.66 -3.22
N LEU A 45 -10.98 2.76 -2.46
CA LEU A 45 -10.43 1.45 -2.12
C LEU A 45 -10.41 0.49 -3.33
N ARG A 46 -11.31 0.69 -4.29
CA ARG A 46 -11.41 -0.13 -5.51
C ARG A 46 -10.53 0.36 -6.64
N ALA A 47 -10.27 1.67 -6.74
CA ALA A 47 -9.46 2.28 -7.79
C ALA A 47 -8.13 1.55 -8.02
N PRO A 48 -7.33 1.18 -6.99
CA PRO A 48 -6.08 0.45 -7.17
C PRO A 48 -6.21 -0.99 -7.70
N LEU A 49 -7.43 -1.52 -7.80
CA LEU A 49 -7.73 -2.87 -8.27
C LEU A 49 -8.12 -2.90 -9.76
N ASP A 50 -8.28 -1.75 -10.39
CA ASP A 50 -8.45 -1.62 -11.83
C ASP A 50 -7.08 -1.45 -12.51
N GLU A 51 -6.67 -2.42 -13.33
CA GLU A 51 -5.38 -2.39 -14.04
C GLU A 51 -5.21 -1.16 -14.96
N GLU A 52 -6.30 -0.52 -15.39
CA GLU A 52 -6.26 0.68 -16.24
C GLU A 52 -6.22 2.00 -15.44
N GLU A 53 -6.18 1.92 -14.10
CA GLU A 53 -6.18 3.09 -13.23
C GLU A 53 -4.92 3.96 -13.41
N ARG A 54 -5.08 5.28 -13.29
CA ARG A 54 -4.01 6.26 -13.51
C ARG A 54 -3.44 6.80 -12.21
N SER A 55 -2.12 6.91 -12.19
CA SER A 55 -1.37 7.60 -11.14
C SER A 55 -1.89 9.04 -10.91
N ARG A 56 -2.28 9.35 -9.67
CA ARG A 56 -2.78 10.67 -9.25
C ARG A 56 -2.69 10.85 -7.73
N ILE A 57 -2.98 12.06 -7.26
CA ILE A 57 -3.17 12.37 -5.84
C ILE A 57 -4.54 13.02 -5.68
N GLU A 58 -5.32 12.52 -4.74
CA GLU A 58 -6.64 13.04 -4.36
C GLU A 58 -6.63 13.37 -2.87
N VAL A 59 -7.16 14.54 -2.54
CA VAL A 59 -7.22 15.04 -1.16
C VAL A 59 -8.68 15.14 -0.81
N GLU A 60 -9.13 14.20 0.02
CA GLU A 60 -10.48 14.14 0.55
C GLU A 60 -10.51 14.75 1.96
N ASP A 61 -11.71 14.91 2.52
CA ASP A 61 -11.90 15.54 3.83
C ASP A 61 -11.18 14.80 4.97
N ASN A 62 -11.14 13.46 4.91
CA ASN A 62 -10.64 12.59 6.00
C ASN A 62 -9.35 11.83 5.67
N TYR A 63 -8.92 11.85 4.41
CA TYR A 63 -7.75 11.11 3.95
C TYR A 63 -7.17 11.69 2.66
N THR A 64 -5.97 11.27 2.34
CA THR A 64 -5.35 11.51 1.03
C THR A 64 -5.12 10.18 0.34
N LEU A 65 -5.57 10.05 -0.90
CA LEU A 65 -5.25 8.93 -1.78
C LEU A 65 -4.08 9.30 -2.68
N ILE A 66 -3.08 8.44 -2.74
CA ILE A 66 -1.96 8.51 -3.68
C ILE A 66 -1.98 7.23 -4.50
N LEU A 67 -2.27 7.34 -5.79
CA LEU A 67 -2.19 6.25 -6.75
C LEU A 67 -0.88 6.35 -7.51
N VAL A 68 -0.12 5.25 -7.52
CA VAL A 68 1.13 5.15 -8.27
C VAL A 68 1.26 3.79 -8.92
N ASP A 69 1.77 3.76 -10.14
CA ASP A 69 2.16 2.52 -10.81
C ASP A 69 3.41 1.93 -10.16
N VAL A 70 3.39 0.62 -9.88
CA VAL A 70 4.55 -0.13 -9.41
C VAL A 70 4.94 -1.23 -10.39
N PRO A 71 6.25 -1.48 -10.61
CA PRO A 71 6.70 -2.56 -11.49
C PRO A 71 6.23 -3.93 -11.01
N MET A 72 5.75 -4.73 -11.95
CA MET A 72 5.34 -6.10 -11.74
C MET A 72 6.04 -6.99 -12.78
N ILE A 73 6.51 -8.15 -12.33
CA ILE A 73 7.18 -9.15 -13.16
C ILE A 73 6.36 -10.42 -13.06
N GLU A 74 5.79 -10.83 -14.18
CA GLU A 74 5.09 -12.11 -14.31
C GLU A 74 5.92 -13.08 -15.14
N GLU A 75 6.06 -14.32 -14.66
CA GLU A 75 6.67 -15.39 -15.43
C GLU A 75 5.55 -16.15 -16.18
N ARG A 76 5.47 -15.99 -17.51
CA ARG A 76 4.52 -16.73 -18.37
C ARG A 76 5.28 -17.45 -19.48
N ASN A 77 5.11 -18.78 -19.56
CA ASN A 77 5.74 -19.63 -20.58
C ASN A 77 7.27 -19.48 -20.66
N ASP A 78 7.97 -19.57 -19.51
CA ASP A 78 9.42 -19.39 -19.38
C ASP A 78 9.94 -18.05 -19.93
N LYS A 79 9.09 -17.00 -19.88
CA LYS A 79 9.43 -15.63 -20.26
C LYS A 79 8.93 -14.64 -19.22
N ASP A 80 9.80 -13.70 -18.89
CA ASP A 80 9.47 -12.56 -18.04
C ASP A 80 8.65 -11.53 -18.81
N TRP A 81 7.47 -11.23 -18.29
CA TRP A 81 6.61 -10.12 -18.70
C TRP A 81 6.77 -8.98 -17.70
N TYR A 82 7.16 -7.82 -18.21
CA TYR A 82 7.31 -6.61 -17.43
C TYR A 82 6.08 -5.74 -17.63
N GLY A 83 5.37 -5.49 -16.55
CA GLY A 83 4.20 -4.63 -16.50
C GLY A 83 4.26 -3.68 -15.32
N THR A 84 3.16 -2.96 -15.14
CA THR A 84 2.90 -2.18 -13.94
C THR A 84 1.51 -2.49 -13.42
N ILE A 85 1.35 -2.45 -12.11
CA ILE A 85 0.05 -2.52 -11.46
C ILE A 85 -0.13 -1.29 -10.56
N PRO A 86 -1.35 -0.77 -10.41
CA PRO A 86 -1.60 0.34 -9.51
C PRO A 86 -1.40 -0.05 -8.05
N LEU A 87 -0.78 0.85 -7.29
CA LEU A 87 -0.71 0.81 -5.84
C LEU A 87 -1.41 2.05 -5.28
N GLY A 88 -2.48 1.83 -4.52
CA GLY A 88 -3.12 2.85 -3.72
C GLY A 88 -2.43 2.99 -2.39
N ILE A 89 -2.08 4.21 -2.01
CA ILE A 89 -1.59 4.57 -0.68
C ILE A 89 -2.57 5.58 -0.10
N ILE A 90 -3.36 5.14 0.88
CA ILE A 90 -4.36 5.99 1.54
C ILE A 90 -3.84 6.37 2.92
N VAL A 91 -3.87 7.66 3.20
CA VAL A 91 -3.26 8.24 4.41
C VAL A 91 -4.34 8.95 5.19
N THR A 92 -4.66 8.44 6.37
CA THR A 92 -5.57 9.10 7.31
C THR A 92 -4.77 9.78 8.43
N ASP A 93 -5.45 10.52 9.29
CA ASP A 93 -4.83 11.12 10.48
C ASP A 93 -4.16 10.09 11.39
N LYS A 94 -4.61 8.83 11.36
CA LYS A 94 -4.18 7.79 12.30
C LYS A 94 -3.34 6.70 11.64
N MET A 95 -3.62 6.35 10.39
CA MET A 95 -3.11 5.11 9.78
C MET A 95 -2.70 5.33 8.33
N ILE A 96 -1.95 4.36 7.80
CA ILE A 96 -1.71 4.21 6.36
C ILE A 96 -2.38 2.92 5.91
N PHE A 97 -3.03 2.96 4.76
CA PHE A 97 -3.53 1.81 4.04
C PHE A 97 -2.78 1.71 2.72
N THR A 98 -2.42 0.50 2.32
CA THR A 98 -1.95 0.22 0.97
C THR A 98 -2.86 -0.80 0.34
N VAL A 99 -3.34 -0.54 -0.87
CA VAL A 99 -4.25 -1.42 -1.61
C VAL A 99 -3.65 -1.73 -2.97
N CYS A 100 -3.60 -3.00 -3.34
CA CYS A 100 -3.06 -3.45 -4.62
C CYS A 100 -3.68 -4.78 -5.02
N LEU A 101 -3.72 -5.06 -6.32
CA LEU A 101 -4.22 -6.33 -6.85
C LEU A 101 -3.33 -7.53 -6.44
N GLU A 102 -2.04 -7.31 -6.21
CA GLU A 102 -1.08 -8.36 -5.86
C GLU A 102 -0.03 -7.89 -4.86
N ASP A 103 0.69 -8.85 -4.26
CA ASP A 103 1.84 -8.56 -3.41
C ASP A 103 2.98 -7.95 -4.25
N THR A 104 3.47 -6.80 -3.81
CA THR A 104 4.50 -6.05 -4.57
C THR A 104 5.86 -6.17 -3.89
N GLN A 105 6.93 -6.31 -4.68
CA GLN A 105 8.30 -6.31 -4.14
C GLN A 105 8.67 -4.98 -3.44
N VAL A 106 7.91 -3.91 -3.73
CA VAL A 106 8.00 -2.63 -3.02
C VAL A 106 7.60 -2.83 -1.57
N LEU A 107 6.43 -3.40 -1.30
CA LEU A 107 5.82 -3.54 0.02
C LEU A 107 6.38 -4.72 0.83
N THR A 108 6.63 -5.88 0.21
CA THR A 108 7.08 -7.11 0.91
C THR A 108 8.29 -6.85 1.80
N ARG A 109 9.22 -6.00 1.35
CA ARG A 109 10.45 -5.69 2.10
C ARG A 109 10.18 -4.90 3.38
N PHE A 110 9.11 -4.11 3.42
CA PHE A 110 8.67 -3.44 4.64
C PHE A 110 8.05 -4.46 5.59
N MET A 111 7.15 -5.32 5.09
CA MET A 111 6.50 -6.38 5.87
C MET A 111 7.53 -7.31 6.54
N GLU A 112 8.60 -7.66 5.82
CA GLU A 112 9.70 -8.49 6.31
C GLU A 112 10.68 -7.75 7.24
N GLY A 113 10.47 -6.46 7.52
CA GLY A 113 11.37 -5.66 8.36
C GLY A 113 12.76 -5.41 7.77
N ARG A 114 12.91 -5.57 6.44
CA ARG A 114 14.20 -5.43 5.73
C ARG A 114 14.57 -3.98 5.40
N VAL A 115 13.65 -3.04 5.61
CA VAL A 115 13.88 -1.60 5.40
C VAL A 115 14.37 -0.97 6.70
N ARG A 116 15.59 -0.41 6.68
CA ARG A 116 16.18 0.26 7.84
C ARG A 116 15.46 1.57 8.16
N ASN A 117 15.36 1.87 9.47
CA ASN A 117 14.72 3.09 9.98
C ASN A 117 13.30 3.30 9.44
N PHE A 118 12.55 2.22 9.32
CA PHE A 118 11.15 2.21 8.94
C PHE A 118 10.27 2.22 10.21
N PHE A 119 9.28 3.10 10.22
CA PHE A 119 8.33 3.25 11.32
C PHE A 119 6.94 3.49 10.74
N THR A 120 5.96 2.64 11.08
CA THR A 120 4.60 2.72 10.52
C THR A 120 3.88 4.01 10.91
N TYR A 121 4.20 4.57 12.09
CA TYR A 121 3.63 5.83 12.57
C TYR A 121 4.24 7.09 11.93
N MET A 122 5.40 6.98 11.27
CA MET A 122 6.03 8.11 10.55
C MET A 122 5.48 8.20 9.12
N LYS A 123 4.20 8.52 8.99
CA LYS A 123 3.43 8.41 7.75
C LYS A 123 4.10 9.01 6.51
N THR A 124 4.48 10.29 6.55
CA THR A 124 5.17 10.97 5.44
C THR A 124 6.47 10.27 5.06
N ARG A 125 7.26 9.86 6.04
CA ARG A 125 8.53 9.16 5.79
C ARG A 125 8.28 7.81 5.15
N PHE A 126 7.26 7.08 5.60
CA PHE A 126 6.90 5.78 5.05
C PHE A 126 6.49 5.92 3.57
N ILE A 127 5.62 6.88 3.24
CA ILE A 127 5.21 7.15 1.86
C ILE A 127 6.43 7.45 0.98
N LEU A 128 7.31 8.36 1.42
CA LEU A 128 8.54 8.68 0.67
C LEU A 128 9.46 7.46 0.50
N GLN A 129 9.53 6.57 1.48
CA GLN A 129 10.28 5.33 1.37
C GLN A 129 9.65 4.36 0.35
N ILE A 130 8.31 4.24 0.32
CA ILE A 130 7.58 3.45 -0.69
C ILE A 130 7.91 4.01 -2.08
N LEU A 131 7.71 5.32 -2.30
CA LEU A 131 7.95 5.98 -3.59
C LEU A 131 9.43 5.89 -4.03
N TYR A 132 10.37 6.04 -3.10
CA TYR A 132 11.80 5.87 -3.40
C TYR A 132 12.12 4.43 -3.84
N ARG A 133 11.57 3.42 -3.15
CA ARG A 133 11.78 2.02 -3.54
C ARG A 133 11.11 1.72 -4.87
N ASN A 134 9.91 2.25 -5.11
CA ASN A 134 9.22 2.14 -6.38
C ASN A 134 10.07 2.67 -7.54
N SER A 135 10.50 3.94 -7.46
CA SER A 135 11.36 4.55 -8.48
C SER A 135 12.69 3.80 -8.69
N SER A 136 13.27 3.25 -7.62
CA SER A 136 14.51 2.47 -7.70
C SER A 136 14.33 1.11 -8.40
N MET A 137 13.12 0.57 -8.48
CA MET A 137 12.85 -0.69 -9.18
C MET A 137 12.84 -0.52 -10.70
N TYR A 138 12.45 0.65 -11.22
CA TYR A 138 12.51 0.97 -12.65
C TYR A 138 13.94 1.12 -13.19
N LEU A 139 14.94 1.26 -12.31
CA LEU A 139 16.36 1.41 -12.68
C LEU A 139 17.12 0.07 -12.69
N ARG A 140 16.44 -1.04 -12.45
CA ARG A 140 17.04 -2.38 -12.37
C ARG A 140 16.87 -3.16 -13.64
#